data_AF-A0A5B8XT67-F1
#
_entry.id   AF-A0A5B8XT67-F1
#
_cell.length_a   1.000
_cell.length_b   1.000
_cell.length_c   1.000
_cell.angle_alpha   90.00
_cell.angle_beta   90.00
_cell.angle_gamma   90.00
#
_symmetry.space_group_name_H-M   'P 1'
#
loop_
_entity.id
_entity.type
_entity.pdbx_description
1 polymer ?
#
loop_
_entity_poly.entity_id
_entity_poly.type
_entity_poly.pdbx_seq_one_letter_code
_entity_poly.pdbx_strand_id
1 'polypeptide(L)'
;MLSDEAILQEALDTILVMINPSSGMGHPNDKKKVVWTFKILKKHNIPIDSNVVRQTMLAAGMMVDKANEIKEAAERVSNGGRFQGIGTTSPLRHDIFQRWKDRALERTKFGEVDSEEAAAERESKEFFFTAEGTSSRSLAVSKALELASQYGSLAMMIPTKSNLSNYGDIFGDTALKALGKNGKARVIVDSRSFIVHLVPATQYTSFNTPSDVMLIFDCPFDAVEKVLYNDMSVKSIVYVPWTADEFASAQKTPKSKQL
;
A
#
# COMPACT_ATOMS: atom_id res chain seq x y z
N MET A 1 16.29 13.21 -17.49
CA MET A 1 15.26 12.60 -18.38
C MET A 1 14.77 11.34 -17.70
N LEU A 2 13.48 11.02 -17.77
CA LEU A 2 12.96 9.79 -17.16
C LEU A 2 13.50 8.57 -17.91
N SER A 3 14.14 7.62 -17.21
CA SER A 3 14.66 6.42 -17.86
C SER A 3 13.54 5.43 -18.15
N ASP A 4 13.64 4.74 -19.30
CA ASP A 4 12.70 3.67 -19.66
C ASP A 4 12.73 2.54 -18.62
N GLU A 5 13.89 2.31 -18.01
CA GLU A 5 14.08 1.35 -16.93
C GLU A 5 13.24 1.70 -15.69
N ALA A 6 13.16 2.98 -15.31
CA ALA A 6 12.32 3.40 -14.17
C ALA A 6 10.83 3.18 -14.45
N ILE A 7 10.38 3.41 -15.70
CA ILE A 7 9.00 3.14 -16.12
C ILE A 7 8.72 1.63 -16.12
N LEU A 8 9.66 0.82 -16.61
CA LEU A 8 9.57 -0.64 -16.58
C LEU A 8 9.41 -1.10 -15.13
N GLN A 9 10.24 -0.63 -14.21
CA GLN A 9 10.17 -1.01 -12.79
C GLN A 9 8.80 -0.68 -12.18
N GLU A 10 8.25 0.51 -12.42
CA GLU A 10 6.90 0.88 -11.94
C GLU A 10 5.78 -0.02 -12.48
N ALA A 11 5.94 -0.50 -13.72
CA ALA A 11 5.01 -1.45 -14.31
C ALA A 11 5.15 -2.84 -13.69
N LEU A 12 6.36 -3.29 -13.33
CA LEU A 12 6.61 -4.54 -12.61
C LEU A 12 6.07 -4.48 -11.18
N ASP A 13 6.29 -3.38 -10.47
CA ASP A 13 5.69 -3.12 -9.15
C ASP A 13 4.16 -3.20 -9.22
N THR A 14 3.57 -2.67 -10.30
CA THR A 14 2.12 -2.76 -10.53
C THR A 14 1.67 -4.20 -10.77
N ILE A 15 2.45 -5.03 -11.48
CA ILE A 15 2.14 -6.46 -11.63
C ILE A 15 2.10 -7.14 -10.28
N LEU A 16 3.11 -6.92 -9.43
CA LEU A 16 3.22 -7.53 -8.10
C LEU A 16 2.03 -7.20 -7.19
N VAL A 17 1.47 -6.00 -7.29
CA VAL A 17 0.25 -5.60 -6.55
C VAL A 17 -1.01 -6.27 -7.13
N MET A 18 -1.04 -6.52 -8.44
CA MET A 18 -2.24 -7.01 -9.13
C MET A 18 -2.42 -8.54 -9.09
N ILE A 19 -1.35 -9.29 -8.87
CA ILE A 19 -1.36 -10.76 -8.93
C ILE A 19 -0.92 -11.34 -7.60
N ASN A 20 -1.48 -12.49 -7.22
CA ASN A 20 -1.04 -13.20 -6.03
C ASN A 20 0.29 -13.93 -6.33
N PRO A 21 1.37 -13.70 -5.55
CA PRO A 21 2.66 -14.35 -5.76
C PRO A 21 2.61 -15.88 -5.77
N SER A 22 1.66 -16.49 -5.04
CA SER A 22 1.51 -17.95 -4.95
C SER A 22 0.85 -18.56 -6.20
N SER A 23 -0.09 -17.86 -6.83
CA SER A 23 -0.77 -18.35 -8.03
C SER A 23 -0.11 -17.93 -9.34
N GLY A 24 0.68 -16.85 -9.32
CA GLY A 24 1.27 -16.24 -10.51
C GLY A 24 0.20 -15.86 -11.54
N MET A 25 0.32 -16.38 -12.76
CA MET A 25 -0.66 -16.15 -13.84
C MET A 25 -1.71 -17.28 -14.00
N GLY A 26 -1.90 -18.12 -12.98
CA GLY A 26 -2.85 -19.22 -13.04
C GLY A 26 -4.30 -18.79 -13.28
N HIS A 27 -4.70 -17.62 -12.77
CA HIS A 27 -6.05 -17.09 -12.98
C HIS A 27 -6.16 -16.32 -14.32
N PRO A 28 -7.22 -16.53 -15.13
CA PRO A 28 -7.36 -15.88 -16.44
C PRO A 28 -7.29 -14.35 -16.40
N ASN A 29 -7.83 -13.74 -15.34
CA ASN A 29 -7.80 -12.28 -15.19
C ASN A 29 -6.38 -11.75 -14.91
N ASP A 30 -5.58 -12.50 -14.14
CA ASP A 30 -4.23 -12.10 -13.76
C ASP A 30 -3.30 -12.21 -14.96
N LYS A 31 -3.39 -13.32 -15.71
CA LYS A 31 -2.76 -13.50 -17.02
C LYS A 31 -3.12 -12.36 -17.96
N LYS A 32 -4.40 -11.96 -18.01
CA LYS A 32 -4.86 -10.85 -18.84
C LYS A 32 -4.24 -9.53 -18.42
N LYS A 33 -4.19 -9.19 -17.14
CA LYS A 33 -3.54 -7.98 -16.62
C LYS A 33 -2.04 -7.94 -16.97
N VAL A 34 -1.30 -9.01 -16.69
CA VAL A 34 0.15 -9.10 -16.95
C VAL A 34 0.46 -8.93 -18.44
N VAL A 35 -0.25 -9.65 -19.32
CA VAL A 35 -0.05 -9.53 -20.78
C VAL A 35 -0.37 -8.13 -21.27
N TRP A 36 -1.42 -7.49 -20.74
CA TRP A 36 -1.76 -6.11 -21.10
C TRP A 36 -0.74 -5.10 -20.61
N THR A 37 -0.15 -5.30 -19.43
CA THR A 37 0.97 -4.48 -18.94
C THR A 37 2.12 -4.47 -19.96
N PHE A 38 2.59 -5.64 -20.38
CA PHE A 38 3.66 -5.74 -21.38
C PHE A 38 3.27 -5.18 -22.74
N LYS A 39 2.02 -5.37 -23.19
CA LYS A 39 1.54 -4.77 -24.45
C LYS A 39 1.55 -3.24 -24.41
N ILE A 40 1.19 -2.65 -23.27
CA ILE A 40 1.23 -1.19 -23.09
C ILE A 40 2.67 -0.69 -23.14
N LEU A 41 3.59 -1.33 -22.42
CA LEU A 41 5.02 -0.99 -22.46
C LEU A 41 5.57 -1.05 -23.89
N LYS A 42 5.32 -2.15 -24.61
CA LYS A 42 5.72 -2.31 -26.01
C LYS A 42 5.09 -1.25 -26.93
N LYS A 43 3.81 -0.92 -26.75
CA LYS A 43 3.12 0.13 -27.53
C LYS A 43 3.81 1.49 -27.38
N HIS A 44 4.38 1.76 -26.21
CA HIS A 44 5.12 2.98 -25.92
C HIS A 44 6.64 2.86 -26.13
N ASN A 45 7.09 1.80 -26.82
CA ASN A 45 8.50 1.53 -27.12
C ASN A 45 9.40 1.40 -25.89
N ILE A 46 8.85 1.04 -24.73
CA ILE A 46 9.66 0.72 -23.55
C ILE A 46 10.28 -0.67 -23.73
N PRO A 47 11.62 -0.82 -23.67
CA PRO A 47 12.28 -2.11 -23.77
C PRO A 47 11.83 -3.03 -22.63
N ILE A 48 11.55 -4.30 -22.96
CA ILE A 48 11.16 -5.32 -21.97
C ILE A 48 12.21 -6.43 -22.01
N ASP A 49 13.16 -6.38 -21.09
CA ASP A 49 14.12 -7.48 -20.86
C ASP A 49 13.46 -8.56 -19.98
N SER A 50 13.22 -9.73 -20.57
CA SER A 50 12.55 -10.84 -19.90
C SER A 50 13.35 -11.41 -18.72
N ASN A 51 14.69 -11.27 -18.73
CA ASN A 51 15.53 -11.68 -17.60
C ASN A 51 15.40 -10.72 -16.42
N VAL A 52 15.35 -9.41 -16.68
CA VAL A 52 15.08 -8.40 -15.64
C VAL A 52 13.72 -8.66 -15.02
N VAL A 53 12.67 -8.87 -15.84
CA VAL A 53 11.34 -9.24 -15.35
C VAL A 53 11.40 -10.44 -14.40
N ARG A 54 12.09 -11.51 -14.80
CA ARG A 54 12.25 -12.71 -13.95
C ARG A 54 12.93 -12.39 -12.63
N GLN A 55 14.04 -11.66 -12.67
CA GLN A 55 14.81 -11.30 -11.48
C GLN A 55 13.99 -10.45 -10.52
N THR A 56 13.24 -9.46 -11.03
CA THR A 56 12.34 -8.64 -10.21
C THR A 56 11.26 -9.48 -9.53
N MET A 57 10.63 -10.42 -10.26
CA MET A 57 9.62 -11.30 -9.66
C MET A 57 10.21 -12.20 -8.56
N LEU A 58 11.41 -12.75 -8.77
CA LEU A 58 12.11 -13.56 -7.77
C LEU A 58 12.51 -12.75 -6.53
N ALA A 59 13.01 -11.52 -6.73
CA ALA A 59 13.36 -10.63 -5.64
C ALA A 59 12.14 -10.27 -4.77
N ALA A 60 10.96 -10.21 -5.38
CA ALA A 60 9.68 -10.03 -4.68
C ALA A 60 9.14 -11.32 -4.02
N GLY A 61 9.95 -12.39 -3.93
CA GLY A 61 9.57 -13.65 -3.27
C GLY A 61 8.66 -14.57 -4.09
N MET A 62 8.49 -14.32 -5.38
CA MET A 62 7.69 -15.19 -6.24
C MET A 62 8.38 -16.54 -6.48
N MET A 63 7.62 -17.63 -6.53
CA MET A 63 8.15 -18.96 -6.85
C MET A 63 8.78 -18.99 -8.24
N VAL A 64 9.84 -19.79 -8.41
CA VAL A 64 10.63 -19.85 -9.65
C VAL A 64 9.77 -20.15 -10.88
N ASP A 65 8.87 -21.12 -10.79
CA ASP A 65 8.00 -21.50 -11.91
C ASP A 65 7.06 -20.35 -12.30
N LYS A 66 6.54 -19.60 -11.32
CA LYS A 66 5.66 -18.45 -11.55
C LYS A 66 6.40 -17.25 -12.13
N ALA A 67 7.61 -17.01 -11.66
CA ALA A 67 8.48 -16.00 -12.26
C ALA A 67 8.85 -16.35 -13.72
N ASN A 68 9.08 -17.63 -14.02
CA ASN A 68 9.34 -18.11 -15.38
C ASN A 68 8.12 -17.94 -16.30
N GLU A 69 6.91 -18.25 -15.82
CA GLU A 69 5.68 -17.99 -16.58
C GLU A 69 5.58 -16.50 -17.00
N ILE A 70 5.84 -15.56 -16.08
CA ILE A 70 5.77 -14.12 -16.35
C ILE A 70 6.89 -13.70 -17.32
N LYS A 71 8.10 -14.25 -17.17
CA LYS A 71 9.21 -14.06 -18.11
C LYS A 71 8.82 -14.47 -19.53
N GLU A 72 8.26 -15.67 -19.69
CA GLU A 72 7.82 -16.18 -21.00
C GLU A 72 6.75 -15.28 -21.61
N ALA A 73 5.85 -14.74 -20.77
CA ALA A 73 4.85 -13.80 -21.23
C ALA A 73 5.47 -12.49 -21.74
N ALA A 74 6.46 -11.94 -21.01
CA ALA A 74 7.21 -10.75 -21.41
C ALA A 74 7.92 -10.98 -22.76
N GLU A 75 8.68 -12.07 -22.87
CA GLU A 75 9.41 -12.45 -24.10
C GLU A 75 8.48 -12.61 -25.31
N ARG A 76 7.36 -13.32 -25.12
CA ARG A 76 6.37 -13.51 -26.17
C ARG A 76 5.75 -12.19 -26.63
N VAL A 77 5.46 -11.25 -25.72
CA VAL A 77 4.95 -9.92 -26.10
C VAL A 77 6.03 -9.12 -26.85
N SER A 78 7.27 -9.11 -26.35
CA SER A 78 8.42 -8.46 -27.01
C SER A 78 8.60 -8.95 -28.44
N ASN A 79 8.44 -10.25 -28.68
CA ASN A 79 8.54 -10.86 -30.00
C ASN A 79 7.28 -10.72 -30.88
N GLY A 80 6.23 -10.03 -30.39
CA GLY A 80 4.99 -9.80 -31.16
C GLY A 80 4.04 -11.00 -31.19
N GLY A 81 4.29 -12.00 -30.33
CA GLY A 81 3.43 -13.15 -30.16
C GLY A 81 2.03 -12.78 -29.67
N ARG A 82 1.04 -13.56 -30.10
CA ARG A 82 -0.35 -13.43 -29.66
C ARG A 82 -0.65 -14.39 -28.53
N PHE A 83 -1.57 -14.01 -27.64
CA PHE A 83 -2.09 -14.85 -26.56
C PHE A 83 -3.57 -15.14 -26.83
N GLN A 84 -3.98 -16.39 -26.67
CA GLN A 84 -5.39 -16.79 -26.73
C GLN A 84 -6.12 -16.34 -25.45
N GLY A 85 -7.41 -16.00 -25.56
CA GLY A 85 -8.27 -15.67 -24.42
C GLY A 85 -8.06 -14.29 -23.76
N ILE A 86 -7.12 -13.47 -24.24
CA ILE A 86 -6.83 -12.15 -23.63
C ILE A 86 -7.85 -11.07 -23.99
N GLY A 87 -8.59 -11.23 -25.10
CA GLY A 87 -9.51 -10.22 -25.63
C GLY A 87 -8.80 -8.98 -26.19
N THR A 88 -9.58 -8.07 -26.78
CA THR A 88 -9.11 -6.83 -27.42
C THR A 88 -9.10 -5.63 -26.49
N THR A 89 -9.84 -5.69 -25.38
CA THR A 89 -9.94 -4.60 -24.40
C THR A 89 -9.03 -4.85 -23.20
N SER A 90 -8.24 -3.83 -22.86
CA SER A 90 -7.39 -3.81 -21.67
C SER A 90 -8.23 -3.86 -20.39
N PRO A 91 -7.90 -4.72 -19.40
CA PRO A 91 -8.52 -4.67 -18.08
C PRO A 91 -7.92 -3.57 -17.20
N LEU A 92 -6.82 -2.95 -17.64
CA LEU A 92 -6.12 -1.90 -16.91
C LEU A 92 -6.78 -0.54 -17.20
N ARG A 93 -6.60 0.41 -16.28
CA ARG A 93 -7.07 1.78 -16.48
C ARG A 93 -6.47 2.40 -17.75
N HIS A 94 -7.24 3.26 -18.41
CA HIS A 94 -6.82 3.92 -19.64
C HIS A 94 -5.61 4.86 -19.45
N ASP A 95 -5.41 5.38 -18.23
CA ASP A 95 -4.34 6.29 -17.84
C ASP A 95 -3.13 5.58 -17.19
N ILE A 96 -3.10 4.24 -17.16
CA ILE A 96 -2.11 3.49 -16.36
C ILE A 96 -0.66 3.78 -16.76
N PHE A 97 -0.38 3.99 -18.05
CA PHE A 97 0.97 4.30 -18.51
C PHE A 97 1.44 5.67 -18.01
N GLN A 98 0.57 6.68 -18.02
CA GLN A 98 0.91 8.00 -17.50
C GLN A 98 1.19 7.94 -16.00
N ARG A 99 0.41 7.14 -15.25
CA ARG A 99 0.68 6.88 -13.82
C ARG A 99 2.04 6.26 -13.58
N TRP A 100 2.47 5.30 -14.40
CA TRP A 100 3.83 4.75 -14.30
C TRP A 100 4.90 5.82 -14.54
N LYS A 101 4.71 6.69 -15.53
CA LYS A 101 5.63 7.79 -15.79
C LYS A 101 5.70 8.80 -14.64
N ASP A 102 4.55 9.18 -14.10
CA ASP A 102 4.48 10.15 -13.01
C ASP A 102 5.15 9.60 -11.75
N ARG A 103 4.88 8.34 -11.39
CA ARG A 103 5.52 7.69 -10.25
C ARG A 103 7.01 7.46 -10.44
N ALA A 104 7.43 7.05 -11.64
CA ALA A 104 8.84 6.91 -11.96
C ALA A 104 9.56 8.27 -11.88
N LEU A 105 8.91 9.36 -12.34
CA LEU A 105 9.44 10.71 -12.25
C LEU A 105 9.53 11.20 -10.80
N GLU A 106 8.52 10.92 -9.97
CA GLU A 106 8.55 11.21 -8.53
C GLU A 106 9.68 10.43 -7.86
N ARG A 107 9.83 9.13 -8.14
CA ARG A 107 10.91 8.30 -7.61
C ARG A 107 12.28 8.85 -8.03
N THR A 108 12.47 9.35 -9.26
CA THR A 108 13.73 10.01 -9.66
C THR A 108 13.93 11.36 -8.96
N LYS A 109 12.87 12.17 -8.80
CA LYS A 109 12.95 13.50 -8.16
C LYS A 109 13.26 13.42 -6.67
N PHE A 110 12.77 12.39 -5.99
CA PHE A 110 12.90 12.22 -4.54
C PHE A 110 13.90 11.12 -4.15
N GLY A 111 14.33 10.27 -5.08
CA GLY A 111 15.19 9.10 -4.86
C GLY A 111 16.68 9.33 -5.09
N GLU A 112 17.13 10.55 -5.40
CA GLU A 112 18.55 10.93 -5.26
C GLU A 112 18.95 11.30 -3.82
N VAL A 113 17.99 11.23 -2.88
CA VAL A 113 18.27 11.39 -1.43
C VAL A 113 18.52 10.04 -0.76
N ASP A 114 18.54 8.92 -1.50
CA ASP A 114 18.93 7.59 -0.99
C ASP A 114 20.46 7.42 -0.86
N SER A 115 21.19 8.47 -0.40
CA SER A 115 22.46 8.25 0.29
C SER A 115 22.17 7.58 1.64
N GLU A 116 23.08 6.73 2.13
CA GLU A 116 22.96 5.95 3.39
C GLU A 116 22.36 6.71 4.58
N GLU A 117 22.49 8.04 4.60
CA GLU A 117 21.89 8.97 5.57
C GLU A 117 20.35 8.94 5.62
N ALA A 118 19.63 8.80 4.49
CA ALA A 118 18.16 8.75 4.49
C ALA A 118 17.60 7.37 4.83
N ALA A 119 18.34 6.29 4.56
CA ALA A 119 17.99 4.95 5.01
C ALA A 119 18.09 4.85 6.55
N ALA A 120 19.03 5.57 7.17
CA ALA A 120 19.13 5.69 8.61
C ALA A 120 18.00 6.55 9.23
N GLU A 121 17.44 7.52 8.51
CA GLU A 121 16.28 8.32 8.98
C GLU A 121 14.91 7.68 8.69
N ARG A 122 14.84 6.62 7.88
CA ARG A 122 13.61 5.84 7.60
C ARG A 122 13.29 4.81 8.67
N GLU A 123 13.83 4.93 9.87
CA GLU A 123 13.38 4.14 11.01
C GLU A 123 11.94 4.56 11.35
N SER A 124 10.96 3.70 11.06
CA SER A 124 9.57 3.95 11.42
C SER A 124 9.48 4.17 12.93
N LYS A 125 9.05 5.36 13.34
CA LYS A 125 8.88 5.65 14.77
C LYS A 125 7.54 5.06 15.22
N GLU A 126 7.62 4.03 16.04
CA GLU A 126 6.47 3.44 16.69
C GLU A 126 6.15 4.22 17.96
N PHE A 127 4.91 4.69 18.07
CA PHE A 127 4.42 5.36 19.26
C PHE A 127 3.32 4.51 19.89
N PHE A 128 3.51 4.17 21.16
CA PHE A 128 2.52 3.46 21.96
C PHE A 128 1.94 4.41 22.99
N PHE A 129 0.60 4.47 23.06
CA PHE A 129 -0.10 5.26 24.06
C PHE A 129 -1.04 4.36 24.84
N THR A 130 -0.94 4.38 26.17
CA THR A 130 -1.98 3.83 27.04
C THR A 130 -2.96 4.94 27.38
N ALA A 131 -4.25 4.67 27.21
CA ALA A 131 -5.28 5.62 27.56
C ALA A 131 -6.48 4.87 28.14
N GLU A 132 -6.82 5.15 29.39
CA GLU A 132 -7.93 4.51 30.11
C GLU A 132 -9.15 5.45 30.16
N GLY A 133 -10.36 4.88 30.10
CA GLY A 133 -11.63 5.63 30.17
C GLY A 133 -12.19 6.06 28.81
N THR A 134 -13.30 6.79 28.78
CA THR A 134 -13.96 7.25 27.52
C THR A 134 -13.29 8.47 26.89
N SER A 135 -12.67 9.34 27.70
CA SER A 135 -11.86 10.50 27.27
C SER A 135 -10.53 10.11 26.62
N SER A 136 -10.15 8.83 26.68
CA SER A 136 -8.95 8.27 26.06
C SER A 136 -8.95 8.34 24.53
N ARG A 137 -10.14 8.24 23.90
CA ARG A 137 -10.32 8.14 22.45
C ARG A 137 -9.98 9.43 21.74
N SER A 138 -10.59 10.51 22.23
CA SER A 138 -10.38 11.87 21.74
C SER A 138 -8.91 12.25 21.90
N LEU A 139 -8.32 11.91 23.04
CA LEU A 139 -6.89 12.14 23.29
C LEU A 139 -5.99 11.36 22.32
N ALA A 140 -6.27 10.09 22.08
CA ALA A 140 -5.49 9.26 21.17
C ALA A 140 -5.57 9.75 19.71
N VAL A 141 -6.76 10.16 19.25
CA VAL A 141 -6.92 10.74 17.91
C VAL A 141 -6.25 12.12 17.83
N SER A 142 -6.45 13.00 18.82
CA SER A 142 -5.76 14.30 18.86
C SER A 142 -4.25 14.12 18.81
N LYS A 143 -3.71 13.14 19.53
CA LYS A 143 -2.27 12.85 19.49
C LYS A 143 -1.82 12.28 18.14
N ALA A 144 -2.61 11.39 17.54
CA ALA A 144 -2.35 10.88 16.19
C ALA A 144 -2.34 12.01 15.15
N LEU A 145 -3.23 12.99 15.27
CA LEU A 145 -3.29 14.16 14.39
C LEU A 145 -2.13 15.15 14.61
N GLU A 146 -1.72 15.35 15.87
CA GLU A 146 -0.52 16.11 16.21
C GLU A 146 0.71 15.46 15.56
N LEU A 147 0.87 14.15 15.74
CA LEU A 147 1.94 13.37 15.13
C LEU A 147 1.88 13.38 13.60
N ALA A 148 0.69 13.30 13.00
CA ALA A 148 0.52 13.41 11.55
C ALA A 148 0.99 14.78 11.04
N SER A 149 0.74 15.85 11.80
CA SER A 149 1.23 17.18 11.42
C SER A 149 2.76 17.34 11.55
N GLN A 150 3.39 16.56 12.43
CA GLN A 150 4.83 16.60 12.65
C GLN A 150 5.59 15.67 11.70
N TYR A 151 5.05 14.48 11.44
CA TYR A 151 5.73 13.41 10.72
C TYR A 151 5.15 13.17 9.32
N GLY A 152 3.99 13.73 8.97
CA GLY A 152 3.30 13.52 7.71
C GLY A 152 2.31 12.36 7.78
N SER A 153 2.38 11.42 6.83
CA SER A 153 1.46 10.28 6.78
C SER A 153 1.57 9.41 8.04
N LEU A 154 0.44 9.19 8.69
CA LEU A 154 0.36 8.44 9.95
C LEU A 154 -0.70 7.33 9.85
N ALA A 155 -0.34 6.13 10.28
CA ALA A 155 -1.29 5.03 10.44
C ALA A 155 -1.60 4.85 11.93
N MET A 156 -2.88 4.98 12.28
CA MET A 156 -3.40 4.71 13.60
C MET A 156 -4.19 3.41 13.56
N MET A 157 -3.77 2.43 14.36
CA MET A 157 -4.48 1.17 14.47
C MET A 157 -5.50 1.26 15.60
N ILE A 158 -6.75 0.97 15.27
CA ILE A 158 -7.87 1.06 16.20
C ILE A 158 -8.68 -0.25 16.14
N PRO A 159 -8.70 -1.05 17.20
CA PRO A 159 -9.51 -2.26 17.19
C PRO A 159 -11.00 -1.87 17.30
N THR A 160 -11.72 -1.86 16.17
CA THR A 160 -13.12 -1.43 16.13
C THR A 160 -13.94 -2.27 15.17
N LYS A 161 -14.38 -3.45 15.60
CA LYS A 161 -15.40 -4.18 14.83
C LYS A 161 -16.81 -3.58 15.00
N SER A 162 -17.06 -2.80 16.05
CA SER A 162 -18.41 -2.36 16.43
C SER A 162 -18.51 -0.89 16.91
N ASN A 163 -17.40 -0.14 16.91
CA ASN A 163 -17.29 1.09 17.69
C ASN A 163 -16.94 2.35 16.88
N LEU A 164 -17.06 2.36 15.55
CA LEU A 164 -16.89 3.60 14.76
C LEU A 164 -17.83 4.72 15.24
N SER A 165 -19.04 4.37 15.69
CA SER A 165 -19.99 5.30 16.31
C SER A 165 -19.43 6.05 17.52
N ASN A 166 -18.43 5.49 18.19
CA ASN A 166 -17.82 6.10 19.36
C ASN A 166 -16.80 7.20 19.03
N TYR A 167 -16.62 7.50 17.75
CA TYR A 167 -15.78 8.61 17.26
C TYR A 167 -16.63 9.76 16.69
N GLY A 168 -17.94 9.76 16.93
CA GLY A 168 -18.85 10.76 16.36
C GLY A 168 -18.59 12.16 16.90
N ASP A 169 -18.15 12.25 18.15
CA ASP A 169 -17.68 13.48 18.80
C ASP A 169 -16.40 14.04 18.16
N ILE A 170 -15.54 13.18 17.60
CA ILE A 170 -14.24 13.57 17.02
C ILE A 170 -14.38 13.84 15.52
N PHE A 171 -15.00 12.93 14.78
CA PHE A 171 -15.07 12.99 13.32
C PHE A 171 -16.34 13.66 12.80
N GLY A 172 -17.39 13.73 13.63
CA GLY A 172 -18.72 14.09 13.21
C GLY A 172 -19.44 12.92 12.52
N ASP A 173 -20.76 12.84 12.74
CA ASP A 173 -21.62 11.77 12.20
C ASP A 173 -21.54 11.65 10.67
N THR A 174 -21.38 12.78 9.98
CA THR A 174 -21.26 12.83 8.52
C THR A 174 -20.01 12.10 8.03
N ALA A 175 -18.87 12.34 8.68
CA ALA A 175 -17.61 11.70 8.32
C ALA A 175 -17.64 10.21 8.68
N LEU A 176 -18.23 9.83 9.82
CA LEU A 176 -18.41 8.43 10.18
C LEU A 176 -19.27 7.66 9.19
N LYS A 177 -20.41 8.23 8.77
CA LYS A 177 -21.26 7.64 7.73
C LYS A 177 -20.50 7.49 6.42
N ALA A 178 -19.67 8.47 6.05
CA ALA A 178 -18.83 8.40 4.85
C ALA A 178 -17.73 7.32 4.97
N LEU A 179 -17.08 7.19 6.13
CA LEU A 179 -16.11 6.12 6.41
C LEU A 179 -16.75 4.74 6.31
N GLY A 180 -17.90 4.53 6.95
CA GLY A 180 -18.60 3.25 6.90
C GLY A 180 -19.11 2.87 5.51
N LYS A 181 -19.50 3.85 4.69
CA LYS A 181 -20.03 3.60 3.34
C LYS A 181 -18.95 3.46 2.27
N ASN A 182 -17.93 4.32 2.32
CA ASN A 182 -16.97 4.48 1.23
C ASN A 182 -15.54 4.09 1.61
N GLY A 183 -15.29 3.72 2.88
CA GLY A 183 -13.94 3.48 3.40
C GLY A 183 -13.08 4.73 3.49
N LYS A 184 -13.65 5.93 3.31
CA LYS A 184 -12.92 7.20 3.35
C LYS A 184 -13.80 8.38 3.75
N ALA A 185 -13.24 9.33 4.47
CA ALA A 185 -13.87 10.61 4.74
C ALA A 185 -12.85 11.74 4.88
N ARG A 186 -13.30 12.96 4.62
CA ARG A 186 -12.60 14.17 5.03
C ARG A 186 -13.06 14.52 6.44
N VAL A 187 -12.13 14.67 7.36
CA VAL A 187 -12.37 15.04 8.75
C VAL A 187 -11.76 16.42 8.99
N ILE A 188 -12.43 17.26 9.77
CA ILE A 188 -11.88 18.55 10.21
C ILE A 188 -11.70 18.49 11.73
N VAL A 189 -10.47 18.65 12.20
CA VAL A 189 -10.14 18.73 13.64
C VAL A 189 -9.26 19.97 13.84
N ASP A 190 -9.61 20.81 14.82
CA ASP A 190 -8.88 22.04 15.15
C ASP A 190 -8.53 22.92 13.93
N SER A 191 -9.51 23.13 13.04
CA SER A 191 -9.37 23.89 11.77
C SER A 191 -8.44 23.28 10.72
N ARG A 192 -7.96 22.04 10.91
CA ARG A 192 -7.16 21.29 9.93
C ARG A 192 -8.01 20.21 9.28
N SER A 193 -7.82 20.01 7.98
CA SER A 193 -8.55 18.99 7.21
C SER A 193 -7.65 17.80 6.95
N PHE A 194 -8.12 16.62 7.35
CA PHE A 194 -7.45 15.34 7.14
C PHE A 194 -8.25 14.46 6.21
N ILE A 195 -7.58 13.64 5.40
CA ILE A 195 -8.22 12.52 4.73
C ILE A 195 -7.99 11.27 5.57
N VAL A 196 -9.08 10.64 5.98
CA VAL A 196 -9.07 9.43 6.79
C VAL A 196 -9.53 8.26 5.94
N HIS A 197 -8.72 7.21 5.91
CA HIS A 197 -9.04 5.94 5.26
C HIS A 197 -9.36 4.87 6.28
N LEU A 198 -10.43 4.12 6.05
CA LEU A 198 -10.85 2.96 6.84
C LEU A 198 -10.38 1.70 6.11
N VAL A 199 -9.44 0.96 6.70
CA VAL A 199 -8.97 -0.30 6.13
C VAL A 199 -9.31 -1.49 7.06
N PRO A 200 -9.94 -2.56 6.55
CA PRO A 200 -10.16 -3.79 7.32
C PRO A 200 -8.83 -4.50 7.62
N ALA A 201 -8.57 -4.83 8.90
CA ALA A 201 -7.34 -5.52 9.31
C ALA A 201 -7.19 -6.95 8.77
N THR A 202 -8.24 -7.55 8.18
CA THR A 202 -8.12 -8.84 7.47
C THR A 202 -7.14 -8.81 6.30
N GLN A 203 -6.70 -7.62 5.88
CA GLN A 203 -5.67 -7.43 4.86
C GLN A 203 -4.24 -7.42 5.43
N TYR A 204 -4.07 -7.40 6.77
CA TYR A 204 -2.79 -7.52 7.44
C TYR A 204 -2.63 -8.92 8.07
N THR A 205 -1.71 -9.71 7.54
CA THR A 205 -1.41 -11.07 8.02
C THR A 205 -0.68 -11.11 9.36
N SER A 206 -0.16 -9.97 9.84
CA SER A 206 0.64 -9.87 11.07
C SER A 206 -0.18 -9.66 12.34
N PHE A 207 -1.46 -9.29 12.24
CA PHE A 207 -2.29 -8.99 13.41
C PHE A 207 -3.43 -10.01 13.53
N ASN A 208 -3.37 -10.83 14.58
CA ASN A 208 -4.24 -12.00 14.80
C ASN A 208 -5.69 -11.65 15.22
N THR A 209 -6.10 -10.40 15.09
CA THR A 209 -7.43 -9.92 15.49
C THR A 209 -8.23 -9.48 14.26
N PRO A 210 -9.17 -10.31 13.75
CA PRO A 210 -10.03 -10.01 12.59
C PRO A 210 -11.10 -8.94 12.88
N SER A 211 -10.80 -8.00 13.78
CA SER A 211 -11.68 -7.00 14.37
C SER A 211 -11.13 -5.58 14.23
N ASP A 212 -9.92 -5.43 13.67
CA ASP A 212 -9.22 -4.16 13.74
C ASP A 212 -9.44 -3.31 12.49
N VAL A 213 -9.47 -2.01 12.70
CA VAL A 213 -9.59 -1.00 11.67
C VAL A 213 -8.33 -0.17 11.72
N MET A 214 -7.73 0.09 10.57
CA MET A 214 -6.66 1.07 10.48
C MET A 214 -7.22 2.38 9.97
N LEU A 215 -6.97 3.46 10.70
CA LEU A 215 -7.18 4.83 10.25
C LEU A 215 -5.86 5.37 9.72
N ILE A 216 -5.83 5.75 8.45
CA ILE A 216 -4.64 6.38 7.87
C ILE A 216 -4.96 7.84 7.61
N PHE A 217 -4.14 8.72 8.16
CA PHE A 217 -4.27 10.17 8.04
C PHE A 217 -3.31 10.70 6.98
N ASP A 218 -3.84 11.56 6.10
CA ASP A 218 -3.10 12.33 5.08
C ASP A 218 -2.20 11.51 4.14
N CYS A 219 -2.59 10.25 3.92
CA CYS A 219 -1.95 9.37 2.94
C CYS A 219 -2.83 9.29 1.67
N PRO A 220 -2.27 9.51 0.46
CA PRO A 220 -2.96 9.24 -0.79
C PRO A 220 -3.45 7.79 -0.86
N PHE A 221 -4.67 7.54 -1.33
CA PHE A 221 -5.28 6.19 -1.33
C PHE A 221 -4.45 5.14 -2.09
N ASP A 222 -3.76 5.54 -3.15
CA ASP A 222 -2.85 4.68 -3.91
C ASP A 222 -1.52 4.42 -3.19
N ALA A 223 -1.15 5.26 -2.22
CA ALA A 223 -0.07 4.99 -1.27
C ALA A 223 -0.55 4.13 -0.10
N VAL A 224 -1.83 4.22 0.29
CA VAL A 224 -2.44 3.33 1.28
C VAL A 224 -2.31 1.89 0.84
N GLU A 225 -2.67 1.52 -0.40
CA GLU A 225 -2.49 0.14 -0.88
C GLU A 225 -1.01 -0.32 -0.82
N LYS A 226 -0.04 0.56 -1.09
CA LYS A 226 1.39 0.23 -0.98
C LYS A 226 1.82 0.02 0.48
N VAL A 227 1.33 0.87 1.39
CA VAL A 227 1.48 0.77 2.86
C VAL A 227 0.89 -0.52 3.42
N LEU A 228 -0.23 -0.98 2.85
CA LEU A 228 -0.92 -2.19 3.26
C LEU A 228 -0.21 -3.47 2.81
N TYR A 229 0.34 -3.48 1.60
CA TYR A 229 0.73 -4.72 0.95
C TYR A 229 2.23 -4.97 0.82
N ASN A 230 3.10 -3.96 0.69
CA ASN A 230 4.50 -4.23 0.31
C ASN A 230 5.56 -3.24 0.81
N ASP A 231 5.22 -2.07 1.36
CA ASP A 231 6.26 -1.09 1.70
C ASP A 231 5.79 -0.18 2.85
N MET A 232 6.41 -0.30 4.02
CA MET A 232 6.15 0.56 5.19
C MET A 232 6.72 1.96 4.97
N SER A 233 6.18 2.71 4.01
CA SER A 233 6.40 4.15 3.86
C SER A 233 5.67 4.98 4.92
N VAL A 234 5.03 4.32 5.89
CA VAL A 234 4.43 4.97 7.06
C VAL A 234 5.57 5.42 7.97
N LYS A 235 5.75 6.73 8.07
CA LYS A 235 6.77 7.33 8.93
C LYS A 235 6.50 7.07 10.42
N SER A 236 5.24 6.89 10.80
CA SER A 236 4.86 6.63 12.18
C SER A 236 3.59 5.78 12.28
N ILE A 237 3.67 4.73 13.10
CA ILE A 237 2.52 3.89 13.46
C ILE A 237 2.15 4.23 14.91
N VAL A 238 0.86 4.52 15.12
CA VAL A 238 0.28 4.74 16.44
C VAL A 238 -0.57 3.54 16.79
N TYR A 239 -0.17 2.82 17.83
CA TYR A 239 -0.96 1.74 18.40
C TYR A 239 -1.67 2.22 19.65
N VAL A 240 -2.99 2.04 19.69
CA VAL A 240 -3.84 2.40 20.83
C VAL A 240 -4.52 1.13 21.36
N PRO A 241 -3.93 0.46 22.35
CA PRO A 241 -4.59 -0.61 23.07
C PRO A 241 -5.67 -0.03 23.99
N TRP A 242 -6.82 -0.69 24.08
CA TRP A 242 -7.90 -0.28 24.98
C TRP A 242 -7.81 -0.92 26.35
N THR A 243 -7.04 -2.00 26.48
CA THR A 243 -6.87 -2.72 27.74
C THR A 243 -5.38 -2.92 28.05
N ALA A 244 -5.07 -3.05 29.35
CA ALA A 244 -3.73 -3.41 29.79
C ALA A 244 -3.27 -4.76 29.19
N ASP A 245 -4.20 -5.70 28.96
CA ASP A 245 -3.91 -6.99 28.35
C ASP A 245 -3.60 -6.89 26.85
N GLU A 246 -4.31 -6.03 26.12
CA GLU A 246 -4.01 -5.70 24.72
C GLU A 246 -2.66 -4.99 24.60
N PHE A 247 -2.36 -4.05 25.51
CA PHE A 247 -1.07 -3.37 25.55
C PHE A 247 0.07 -4.36 25.83
N ALA A 248 -0.09 -5.23 26.83
CA ALA A 248 0.88 -6.26 27.17
C ALA A 248 1.06 -7.28 26.04
N SER A 249 0.03 -7.55 25.25
CA SER A 249 0.09 -8.43 24.07
C SER A 249 0.79 -7.75 22.89
N ALA A 250 0.51 -6.47 22.66
CA ALA A 250 1.16 -5.66 21.63
C ALA A 250 2.67 -5.53 21.87
N GLN A 251 3.09 -5.27 23.12
CA GLN A 251 4.50 -5.22 23.51
C GLN A 251 5.24 -6.56 23.36
N LYS A 252 4.53 -7.68 23.41
CA LYS A 252 5.08 -9.03 23.21
C LYS A 252 5.21 -9.39 21.73
N THR A 253 4.60 -8.62 20.83
CA THR A 253 4.75 -8.82 19.39
C THR A 253 6.19 -8.45 19.04
N PRO A 254 7.01 -9.40 18.55
CA PRO A 254 8.44 -9.20 18.45
C PRO A 254 8.75 -8.01 17.53
N LYS A 255 9.70 -7.16 17.95
CA LYS A 255 10.44 -6.25 17.08
C LYS A 255 10.76 -7.02 15.81
N SER A 256 10.14 -6.61 14.70
CA SER A 256 10.33 -7.10 13.33
C SER A 256 11.14 -8.41 13.24
N LYS A 257 10.50 -9.52 12.85
CA LYS A 257 11.25 -10.49 12.05
C LYS A 257 11.81 -9.68 10.88
N GLN A 258 13.11 -9.38 10.92
CA GLN A 258 13.84 -8.90 9.77
C GLN A 258 13.61 -9.97 8.70
N LEU A 259 12.80 -9.61 7.70
CA LEU A 259 12.69 -10.34 6.45
C LEU A 259 13.92 -10.03 5.63
#